data_AF-A0A2N6C5P1-F1
#
_entry.id   AF-A0A2N6C5P1-F1
#
_cell.length_a   1.000
_cell.length_b   1.000
_cell.length_c   1.000
_cell.angle_alpha   90.00
_cell.angle_beta   90.00
_cell.angle_gamma   90.00
#
_symmetry.space_group_name_H-M   'P 1'
#
loop_
_entity.id
_entity.type
_entity.pdbx_description
1 polymer ?
#
loop_
_entity_poly.entity_id
_entity_poly.type
_entity_poly.pdbx_seq_one_letter_code
_entity_poly.pdbx_strand_id
1 'polypeptide(L)'
;MQRQKSDNKEDQQLTMKNELAMIAGIMEGSPDAVGVVVVRMECGCRKMAAVDDKGEPASKVIMYRDKAESICERCKEDNGAFVRVKEQFIHWEKEVDDATKAMIHAKVIGSQPVH
;
A
#
# COMPACT_ATOMS: atom_id res chain seq x y z
N MET A 1 3.08 29.33 -21.33
CA MET A 1 3.40 27.93 -20.93
C MET A 1 2.91 27.66 -19.50
N GLN A 2 1.59 27.57 -19.25
CA GLN A 2 1.04 27.33 -17.89
C GLN A 2 0.11 26.10 -17.78
N ARG A 3 -0.07 25.30 -18.84
CA ARG A 3 -1.03 24.18 -18.88
C ARG A 3 -0.57 22.87 -18.21
N GLN A 4 0.72 22.67 -17.94
CA GLN A 4 1.23 21.37 -17.47
C GLN A 4 1.05 21.08 -15.96
N LYS A 5 0.74 22.08 -15.12
CA LYS A 5 0.62 21.87 -13.66
C LYS A 5 -0.75 21.33 -13.20
N SER A 6 -1.79 21.50 -14.02
CA SER A 6 -3.18 21.15 -13.65
C SER A 6 -3.46 19.67 -13.86
N ASP A 7 -3.08 19.12 -15.02
CA ASP A 7 -3.30 17.71 -15.38
C ASP A 7 -2.64 16.74 -14.39
N ASN A 8 -1.48 17.11 -13.84
CA ASN A 8 -0.74 16.26 -12.89
C ASN A 8 -1.40 16.19 -11.50
N LYS A 9 -2.19 17.21 -11.10
CA LYS A 9 -2.90 17.19 -9.81
C LYS A 9 -4.16 16.33 -9.87
N GLU A 10 -4.90 16.41 -10.98
CA GLU A 10 -6.11 15.60 -11.17
C GLU A 10 -5.78 14.11 -11.26
N ASP A 11 -4.71 13.76 -11.99
CA ASP A 11 -4.25 12.37 -12.09
C ASP A 11 -3.81 11.80 -10.72
N GLN A 12 -3.07 12.60 -9.94
CA GLN A 12 -2.69 12.24 -8.57
C GLN A 12 -3.90 12.05 -7.65
N GLN A 13 -4.92 12.91 -7.76
CA GLN A 13 -6.17 12.76 -6.98
C GLN A 13 -6.94 11.50 -7.36
N LEU A 14 -7.06 11.19 -8.65
CA LEU A 14 -7.69 9.96 -9.15
C LEU A 14 -6.97 8.72 -8.61
N THR A 15 -5.65 8.72 -8.67
CA THR A 15 -4.81 7.66 -8.12
C THR A 15 -5.02 7.46 -6.61
N MET A 16 -5.05 8.55 -5.83
CA MET A 16 -5.32 8.45 -4.38
C MET A 16 -6.73 7.92 -4.10
N LYS A 17 -7.73 8.36 -4.87
CA LYS A 17 -9.11 7.85 -4.74
C LYS A 17 -9.20 6.34 -5.00
N ASN A 18 -8.53 5.85 -6.04
CA ASN A 18 -8.49 4.43 -6.34
C ASN A 18 -7.77 3.64 -5.23
N GLU A 19 -6.66 4.14 -4.71
CA GLU A 19 -5.95 3.55 -3.58
C GLU A 19 -6.84 3.45 -2.34
N LEU A 20 -7.55 4.52 -1.98
CA LEU A 20 -8.48 4.50 -0.85
C LEU A 20 -9.65 3.53 -1.07
N ALA A 21 -10.19 3.44 -2.28
CA ALA A 21 -11.25 2.48 -2.60
C ALA A 21 -10.78 1.03 -2.44
N MET A 22 -9.54 0.74 -2.85
CA MET A 22 -8.93 -0.58 -2.66
C MET A 22 -8.68 -0.89 -1.18
N ILE A 23 -8.19 0.09 -0.41
CA ILE A 23 -8.01 -0.04 1.04
C ILE A 23 -9.35 -0.35 1.72
N ALA A 24 -10.41 0.39 1.39
CA ALA A 24 -11.74 0.17 1.94
C ALA A 24 -12.26 -1.23 1.64
N GLY A 25 -12.13 -1.71 0.39
CA GLY A 25 -12.54 -3.06 0.01
C GLY A 25 -11.74 -4.16 0.73
N ILE A 26 -10.46 -3.95 0.98
CA ILE A 26 -9.63 -4.87 1.76
C ILE A 26 -10.08 -4.91 3.22
N MET A 27 -10.35 -3.75 3.82
CA MET A 27 -10.82 -3.64 5.20
C MET A 27 -12.20 -4.27 5.39
N GLU A 28 -13.11 -4.08 4.44
CA GLU A 28 -14.45 -4.70 4.46
C GLU A 28 -14.38 -6.24 4.51
N GLY A 29 -13.43 -6.82 3.77
CA GLY A 29 -13.17 -8.26 3.79
C GLY A 29 -12.38 -8.77 4.99
N SER A 30 -11.85 -7.88 5.83
CA SER A 30 -10.88 -8.20 6.90
C SER A 30 -11.32 -7.57 8.23
N PRO A 31 -12.32 -8.14 8.93
CA PRO A 31 -12.93 -7.52 10.10
C PRO A 31 -11.97 -7.31 11.27
N ASP A 32 -10.92 -8.14 11.38
CA ASP A 32 -9.91 -8.07 12.43
C ASP A 32 -8.76 -7.10 12.09
N ALA A 33 -8.73 -6.57 10.87
CA ALA A 33 -7.68 -5.64 10.46
C ALA A 33 -7.80 -4.31 11.21
N VAL A 34 -6.65 -3.73 11.54
CA VAL A 34 -6.51 -2.38 12.10
C VAL A 34 -5.99 -1.37 11.08
N GLY A 35 -5.37 -1.85 10.00
CA GLY A 35 -4.91 -1.03 8.89
C GLY A 35 -4.49 -1.86 7.69
N VAL A 36 -4.11 -1.18 6.61
CA VAL A 36 -3.61 -1.77 5.36
C VAL A 36 -2.21 -1.27 5.09
N VAL A 37 -1.29 -2.21 4.90
CA VAL A 37 0.06 -1.93 4.44
C VAL A 37 -0.01 -1.63 2.95
N VAL A 38 0.58 -0.52 2.54
CA VAL A 38 0.64 -0.10 1.15
C VAL A 38 2.10 0.01 0.74
N VAL A 39 2.48 -0.76 -0.28
CA VAL A 39 3.82 -0.76 -0.86
C VAL A 39 3.72 -0.34 -2.31
N ARG A 40 4.33 0.79 -2.66
CA ARG A 40 4.39 1.33 -4.02
C ARG A 40 5.70 0.90 -4.67
N MET A 41 5.60 0.28 -5.84
CA MET A 41 6.73 -0.22 -6.60
C MET A 41 7.24 0.82 -7.60
N GLU A 42 8.52 0.77 -7.95
CA GLU A 42 9.11 1.64 -8.99
C GLU A 42 8.40 1.52 -10.36
N CYS A 43 7.81 0.35 -10.66
CA CYS A 43 7.12 0.08 -11.93
C CYS A 43 5.67 0.61 -11.97
N GLY A 44 5.22 1.26 -10.89
CA GLY A 44 3.85 1.78 -10.74
C GLY A 44 2.82 0.73 -10.28
N CYS A 45 3.25 -0.51 -10.02
CA CYS A 45 2.39 -1.47 -9.31
C CYS A 45 2.34 -1.14 -7.81
N ARG A 46 1.27 -1.56 -7.15
CA ARG A 46 1.07 -1.42 -5.71
C ARG A 46 0.77 -2.78 -5.11
N LYS A 47 1.34 -3.07 -3.95
CA LYS A 47 1.12 -4.28 -3.17
C LYS A 47 0.49 -3.88 -1.85
N MET A 48 -0.61 -4.53 -1.50
CA MET A 48 -1.41 -4.20 -0.33
C MET A 48 -1.79 -5.44 0.46
N ALA A 49 -1.85 -5.32 1.78
CA ALA A 49 -2.34 -6.36 2.67
C ALA A 49 -2.86 -5.75 3.98
N ALA A 50 -3.98 -6.25 4.47
CA ALA A 50 -4.50 -5.89 5.78
C ALA A 50 -3.62 -6.49 6.88
N VAL A 51 -3.50 -5.77 8.00
CA VAL A 51 -2.78 -6.22 9.20
C VAL A 51 -3.64 -6.07 10.44
N ASP A 52 -3.50 -6.99 11.38
CA ASP A 52 -4.18 -6.97 12.69
C ASP A 52 -3.39 -6.19 13.75
N ASP A 53 -3.91 -6.15 14.97
CA ASP A 53 -3.33 -5.49 16.14
C ASP A 53 -1.99 -6.09 16.60
N LYS A 54 -1.63 -7.28 16.11
CA LYS A 54 -0.36 -7.97 16.36
C LYS A 54 0.63 -7.81 15.21
N GLY A 55 0.24 -7.11 14.14
CA GLY A 55 1.01 -6.98 12.92
C GLY A 55 1.12 -8.29 12.14
N GLU A 56 0.15 -9.19 12.29
CA GLU A 56 -0.01 -10.37 11.45
C GLU A 56 -0.89 -10.05 10.23
N PRO A 57 -0.74 -10.78 9.11
CA PRO A 57 -1.59 -10.59 7.94
C PRO A 57 -3.06 -10.94 8.25
N ALA A 58 -3.95 -9.96 8.08
CA ALA A 58 -5.39 -10.13 8.19
C ALA A 58 -6.08 -10.36 6.83
N SER A 59 -5.32 -10.25 5.72
CA SER A 59 -5.80 -10.53 4.36
C SER A 59 -4.75 -11.23 3.51
N LYS A 60 -5.17 -11.74 2.35
CA LYS A 60 -4.23 -12.07 1.27
C LYS A 60 -3.56 -10.80 0.76
N VAL A 61 -2.32 -10.96 0.29
CA VAL A 61 -1.60 -9.91 -0.43
C VAL A 61 -2.24 -9.70 -1.79
N ILE A 62 -2.64 -8.46 -2.07
CA ILE A 62 -3.19 -8.04 -3.36
C ILE A 62 -2.17 -7.16 -4.06
N MET A 63 -2.03 -7.33 -5.37
CA MET A 63 -1.17 -6.48 -6.18
C MET A 63 -1.95 -5.99 -7.40
N TYR A 64 -1.86 -4.69 -7.67
CA TYR A 64 -2.58 -4.08 -8.80
C TYR A 64 -1.78 -2.92 -9.38
N ARG A 65 -2.27 -2.37 -10.49
CA ARG A 65 -1.70 -1.21 -11.16
C ARG A 65 -2.82 -0.29 -11.62
N ASP A 66 -2.68 1.02 -11.35
CA ASP A 66 -3.70 2.00 -11.73
C ASP A 66 -3.94 1.98 -13.25
N LYS A 67 -5.22 2.03 -13.63
CA LYS A 67 -5.69 2.05 -15.03
C LYS A 67 -5.22 0.85 -15.87
N ALA A 68 -4.95 -0.30 -15.24
CA ALA A 68 -4.57 -1.53 -15.91
C ALA A 68 -5.40 -2.70 -15.41
N GLU A 69 -5.70 -3.65 -16.30
CA GLU A 69 -6.41 -4.89 -15.96
C GLU A 69 -5.52 -5.88 -15.19
N SER A 70 -4.20 -5.72 -15.29
CA SER A 70 -3.24 -6.60 -14.61
C SER A 70 -1.95 -5.87 -14.19
N ILE A 71 -1.22 -6.51 -13.28
CA ILE A 71 0.14 -6.15 -12.88
C ILE A 71 1.13 -6.29 -14.06
N CYS A 72 2.27 -5.59 -14.01
CA CYS A 72 3.27 -5.71 -15.08
C CYS A 72 4.01 -7.07 -15.04
N GLU A 73 4.62 -7.46 -16.17
CA GLU A 73 5.33 -8.74 -16.31
C GLU A 73 6.40 -8.95 -15.23
N ARG A 74 7.21 -7.92 -14.92
CA ARG A 74 8.21 -8.00 -13.83
C ARG A 74 7.57 -8.39 -12.49
N CYS A 75 6.40 -7.84 -12.18
CA CYS A 75 5.68 -8.16 -10.95
C CYS A 75 5.01 -9.54 -11.00
N LYS A 76 4.64 -10.05 -12.18
CA LYS A 76 4.19 -11.44 -12.34
C LYS A 76 5.34 -12.43 -12.11
N GLU A 77 6.55 -12.08 -12.55
CA GLU A 77 7.75 -12.90 -12.42
C GLU A 77 8.29 -12.95 -10.98
N ASP A 78 8.41 -11.79 -10.31
CA ASP A 78 9.11 -11.69 -9.02
C ASP A 78 8.21 -11.38 -7.82
N ASN A 79 6.89 -11.30 -8.03
CA ASN A 79 5.89 -10.96 -7.01
C ASN A 79 6.12 -9.62 -6.29
N GLY A 80 6.70 -8.65 -7.00
CA GLY A 80 7.05 -7.35 -6.47
C GLY A 80 8.20 -7.44 -5.48
N ALA A 81 9.38 -7.84 -5.98
CA ALA A 81 10.58 -8.00 -5.16
C ALA A 81 10.89 -6.75 -4.31
N PHE A 82 11.27 -6.97 -3.04
CA PHE A 82 11.49 -5.90 -2.07
C PHE A 82 12.51 -4.84 -2.51
N VAL A 83 13.53 -5.25 -3.26
CA VAL A 83 14.56 -4.34 -3.82
C VAL A 83 14.00 -3.26 -4.78
N ARG A 84 12.75 -3.39 -5.21
CA ARG A 84 12.06 -2.48 -6.14
C ARG A 84 11.02 -1.58 -5.46
N VAL A 85 10.95 -1.63 -4.13
CA VAL A 85 10.05 -0.80 -3.32
C VAL A 85 10.49 0.65 -3.41
N LYS A 86 9.56 1.52 -3.78
CA LYS A 86 9.77 2.97 -3.85
C LYS A 86 9.30 3.66 -2.58
N GLU A 87 8.11 3.29 -2.11
CA GLU A 87 7.50 3.82 -0.89
C GLU A 87 6.74 2.70 -0.17
N GLN A 88 6.71 2.75 1.16
CA GLN A 88 5.91 1.85 1.97
C GLN A 88 5.39 2.58 3.21
N PHE A 89 4.13 2.35 3.55
CA PHE A 89 3.47 2.95 4.71
C PHE A 89 2.26 2.08 5.13
N ILE A 90 1.71 2.36 6.32
CA ILE A 90 0.47 1.73 6.80
C ILE A 90 -0.62 2.80 6.80
N HIS A 91 -1.74 2.50 6.13
CA HIS A 91 -2.97 3.27 6.25
C HIS A 91 -3.79 2.70 7.41
N TRP A 92 -3.92 3.46 8.49
CA TRP A 92 -4.67 3.06 9.68
C TRP A 92 -6.13 3.44 9.53
N GLU A 93 -7.02 2.46 9.59
CA GLU A 93 -8.48 2.69 9.52
C GLU A 93 -9.11 2.65 10.92
N LYS A 94 -8.55 1.84 11.82
CA LYS A 94 -8.98 1.78 13.21
C LYS A 94 -8.01 2.55 14.09
N GLU A 95 -8.54 3.12 15.17
CA GLU A 95 -7.71 3.71 16.21
C GLU A 95 -6.92 2.61 16.94
N VAL A 96 -5.61 2.78 16.94
CA VAL A 96 -4.65 1.95 17.67
C VAL A 96 -3.67 2.88 18.36
N ASP A 97 -3.22 2.53 19.55
CA ASP A 97 -2.25 3.33 20.29
C ASP A 97 -0.89 3.38 19.56
N ASP A 98 -0.09 4.39 19.90
CA ASP A 98 1.17 4.65 19.22
C ASP A 98 2.22 3.56 19.45
N ALA A 99 2.19 2.88 20.61
CA ALA A 99 3.11 1.79 20.89
C ALA A 99 2.81 0.58 20.00
N THR A 100 1.53 0.27 19.81
CA THR A 100 1.07 -0.78 18.92
C THR A 100 1.38 -0.43 17.45
N LYS A 101 1.11 0.81 17.02
CA LYS A 101 1.50 1.27 15.67
C LYS A 101 3.00 1.14 15.42
N ALA A 102 3.83 1.52 16.38
CA ALA A 102 5.29 1.41 16.28
C ALA A 102 5.75 -0.06 16.18
N MET A 103 5.15 -0.94 16.99
CA MET A 103 5.41 -2.38 16.95
C MET A 103 5.05 -2.99 15.59
N ILE A 104 3.83 -2.73 15.10
CA ILE A 104 3.37 -3.23 13.80
C ILE A 104 4.27 -2.69 12.68
N HIS A 105 4.61 -1.39 12.71
CA HIS A 105 5.50 -0.80 11.73
C HIS A 105 6.86 -1.51 11.69
N ALA A 106 7.51 -1.69 12.84
CA ALA A 106 8.80 -2.36 12.92
C ALA A 106 8.74 -3.81 12.42
N LYS A 107 7.66 -4.53 12.72
CA LYS A 107 7.46 -5.93 12.33
C LYS A 107 7.18 -6.10 10.84
N VAL A 108 6.31 -5.26 10.29
CA VAL A 108 5.74 -5.45 8.95
C VAL A 108 6.57 -4.76 7.87
N ILE A 109 6.98 -3.52 8.13
CA ILE A 109 7.76 -2.69 7.20
C ILE A 109 9.26 -2.93 7.40
N GLY A 110 9.65 -3.40 8.59
CA GLY A 110 11.03 -3.49 9.04
C GLY A 110 11.52 -2.18 9.64
N SER A 111 12.60 -2.25 10.42
CA SER A 111 13.43 -1.06 10.69
C SER A 111 14.22 -0.75 9.42
N GLN A 112 14.08 0.46 8.87
CA GLN A 112 14.95 0.88 7.75
C GLN A 112 16.43 0.65 8.14
N PRO A 113 17.27 0.08 7.27
CA PRO A 113 18.69 0.34 7.39
C PRO A 113 18.87 1.84 7.12
N VAL A 114 19.21 2.58 8.17
CA VAL A 114 19.90 3.86 8.01
C VAL A 114 21.16 3.56 7.21
N HIS A 115 21.17 3.93 5.93
CA HIS A 115 22.38 4.07 5.12
C HIS A 115 22.68 5.54 4.97
#